data_AF-A0A519KTZ8-F1
#
_entry.id   AF-A0A519KTZ8-F1
#
_cell.length_a   1.000
_cell.length_b   1.000
_cell.length_c   1.000
_cell.angle_alpha   90.00
_cell.angle_beta   90.00
_cell.angle_gamma   90.00
#
_symmetry.space_group_name_H-M   'P 1'
#
loop_
_entity.id
_entity.type
_entity.pdbx_description
1 polymer ?
#
loop_
_entity_poly.entity_id
_entity_poly.type
_entity_poly.pdbx_seq_one_letter_code
_entity_poly.pdbx_strand_id
1 'polypeptide(L)'
;MHPLHDYIAGLIASQVRARHAVVIYDVRRELEQFFAEAAAGDADATGLRSADFAGVPARLFTVNGSLLEARAAVEPLTCGDKPENVVIYAPGLSRGDPKSSLLLEIEKAGVLYQPLALRSNARTVLRKRFDEVAIDGMLQSEALTYEDLAALCRGEDGGGSLLRTVFGASDPVKILTSWLLDPTHDADLDAKAASGELRNLVGAKLGLSLPADGDAIRLRAITARYVLANEFRNDLADGAVVGGPAAARLAEVPAAPGKD
;
A
#
# COMPACT_ATOMS: atom_id res chain seq x y z
N MET A 1 -8.57 -2.83 10.98
CA MET A 1 -7.52 -3.84 10.75
C MET A 1 -7.89 -4.67 9.53
N HIS A 2 -6.91 -5.19 8.80
CA HIS A 2 -7.10 -5.81 7.47
C HIS A 2 -6.34 -7.15 7.36
N PRO A 3 -6.64 -8.02 6.39
CA PRO A 3 -6.11 -9.39 6.36
C PRO A 3 -4.58 -9.50 6.38
N LEU A 4 -3.87 -8.56 5.74
CA LEU A 4 -2.41 -8.50 5.79
C LEU A 4 -1.89 -8.17 7.19
N HIS A 5 -2.54 -7.24 7.91
CA HIS A 5 -2.19 -6.88 9.27
C HIS A 5 -2.38 -8.11 10.19
N ASP A 6 -3.53 -8.77 10.10
CA ASP A 6 -3.84 -9.93 10.94
C ASP A 6 -2.86 -11.09 10.71
N TYR A 7 -2.43 -11.29 9.47
CA TYR A 7 -1.43 -12.30 9.12
C TYR A 7 -0.06 -11.99 9.74
N ILE A 8 0.46 -10.77 9.56
CA ILE A 8 1.77 -10.37 10.12
C ILE A 8 1.70 -10.35 11.66
N ALA A 9 0.63 -9.81 12.23
CA ALA A 9 0.40 -9.82 13.67
C ALA A 9 0.37 -11.25 14.22
N GLY A 10 -0.26 -12.20 13.52
CA GLY A 10 -0.26 -13.61 13.89
C GLY A 10 1.15 -14.25 13.89
N LEU A 11 1.98 -13.90 12.90
CA LEU A 11 3.37 -14.36 12.85
C LEU A 11 4.17 -13.82 14.05
N ILE A 12 4.07 -12.53 14.36
CA ILE A 12 4.76 -11.92 15.50
C ILE A 12 4.23 -12.50 16.82
N ALA A 13 2.91 -12.64 16.96
CA ALA A 13 2.27 -13.24 18.12
C ALA A 13 2.79 -14.65 18.42
N SER A 14 3.04 -15.45 17.39
CA SER A 14 3.62 -16.79 17.56
C SER A 14 5.04 -16.74 18.17
N GLN A 15 5.86 -15.75 17.77
CA GLN A 15 7.21 -15.57 18.31
C GLN A 15 7.17 -15.02 19.74
N VAL A 16 6.29 -14.05 20.01
CA VAL A 16 6.10 -13.48 21.35
C VAL A 16 5.64 -14.56 22.33
N ARG A 17 4.66 -15.40 21.97
CA ARG A 17 4.22 -16.51 22.83
C ARG A 17 5.32 -17.54 23.11
N ALA A 18 6.26 -17.70 22.18
CA ALA A 18 7.33 -18.69 22.31
C ALA A 18 8.48 -18.22 23.23
N ARG A 19 8.83 -16.92 23.20
CA ARG A 19 10.04 -16.41 23.85
C ARG A 19 9.91 -15.07 24.56
N HIS A 20 8.72 -14.48 24.62
CA HIS A 20 8.39 -13.17 25.22
C HIS A 20 9.05 -11.95 24.56
N ALA A 21 10.35 -11.99 24.28
CA ALA A 21 11.09 -10.93 23.61
C ALA A 21 11.31 -11.25 22.12
N VAL A 22 10.97 -10.31 21.24
CA VAL A 22 11.17 -10.43 19.79
C VAL A 22 11.89 -9.19 19.26
N VAL A 23 12.98 -9.39 18.53
CA VAL A 23 13.77 -8.31 17.91
C VAL A 23 13.65 -8.39 16.40
N ILE A 24 13.28 -7.29 15.76
CA ILE A 24 12.98 -7.19 14.33
C ILE A 24 13.83 -6.08 13.72
N TYR A 25 14.70 -6.45 12.78
CA TYR A 25 15.47 -5.52 11.97
C TYR A 25 14.86 -5.41 10.58
N ASP A 26 14.54 -4.19 10.16
CA ASP A 26 13.89 -3.92 8.88
C ASP A 26 14.66 -2.87 8.10
N VAL A 27 15.65 -3.32 7.32
CA VAL A 27 16.57 -2.44 6.58
C VAL A 27 15.83 -1.55 5.58
N ARG A 28 14.73 -2.05 5.01
CA ARG A 28 13.97 -1.36 3.94
C ARG A 28 12.82 -0.51 4.48
N ARG A 29 12.55 -0.55 5.79
CA ARG A 29 11.43 0.16 6.44
C ARG A 29 10.06 -0.26 5.87
N GLU A 30 9.95 -1.49 5.41
CA GLU A 30 8.71 -2.02 4.82
C GLU A 30 7.58 -2.15 5.85
N LEU A 31 7.90 -2.33 7.13
CA LEU A 31 6.93 -2.60 8.20
C LEU A 31 6.62 -1.39 9.10
N GLU A 32 7.13 -0.20 8.77
CA GLU A 32 6.98 1.00 9.61
C GLU A 32 5.50 1.34 9.83
N GLN A 33 4.70 1.28 8.76
CA GLN A 33 3.26 1.50 8.82
C GLN A 33 2.53 0.40 9.59
N PHE A 34 2.93 -0.86 9.46
CA PHE A 34 2.36 -1.96 10.23
C PHE A 34 2.52 -1.74 11.74
N PHE A 35 3.72 -1.36 12.19
CA PHE A 35 3.97 -1.09 13.61
C PHE A 35 3.28 0.20 14.08
N ALA A 36 3.14 1.20 13.22
CA ALA A 36 2.35 2.39 13.52
C ALA A 36 0.87 2.04 13.75
N GLU A 37 0.30 1.13 12.96
CA GLU A 37 -1.08 0.63 13.13
C GLU A 37 -1.24 -0.26 14.36
N ALA A 38 -0.26 -1.14 14.64
CA ALA A 38 -0.31 -2.08 15.76
C ALA A 38 -0.10 -1.39 17.12
N ALA A 39 0.57 -0.24 17.14
CA ALA A 39 0.82 0.52 18.35
C ALA A 39 -0.45 1.26 18.81
N ALA A 40 -0.92 0.90 19.99
CA ALA A 40 -2.03 1.55 20.68
C ALA A 40 -1.52 2.60 21.68
N GLY A 41 -2.09 3.80 21.60
CA GLY A 41 -1.80 4.91 22.53
C GLY A 41 -0.46 5.60 22.30
N ASP A 42 -0.19 6.60 23.14
CA ASP A 42 1.06 7.36 23.13
C ASP A 42 2.20 6.56 23.76
N ALA A 43 3.43 6.91 23.36
CA ALA A 43 4.62 6.40 24.01
C ALA A 43 4.68 6.89 25.47
N ASP A 44 5.10 6.00 26.36
CA ASP A 44 5.41 6.39 27.73
C ASP A 44 6.72 7.18 27.81
N ALA A 45 7.12 7.56 29.04
CA ALA A 45 8.34 8.33 29.29
C ALA A 45 9.63 7.62 28.82
N THR A 46 9.56 6.31 28.54
CA THR A 46 10.69 5.50 28.05
C THR A 46 10.61 5.22 26.55
N GLY A 47 9.60 5.74 25.85
CA GLY A 47 9.41 5.49 24.42
C GLY A 47 8.67 4.19 24.10
N LEU A 48 8.21 3.45 25.11
CA LEU A 48 7.48 2.20 24.94
C LEU A 48 5.99 2.47 24.69
N ARG A 49 5.43 1.80 23.70
CA ARG A 49 4.00 1.84 23.37
C ARG A 49 3.35 0.52 23.72
N SER A 50 2.06 0.53 24.03
CA SER A 50 1.29 -0.73 24.11
C SER A 50 0.96 -1.18 22.70
N ALA A 51 1.02 -2.47 22.41
CA ALA A 51 0.63 -3.03 21.12
C ALA A 51 -0.12 -4.35 21.33
N ASP A 52 -1.06 -4.64 20.44
CA ASP A 52 -1.72 -5.94 20.38
C ASP A 52 -1.33 -6.64 19.09
N PHE A 53 -0.80 -7.85 19.20
CA PHE A 53 -0.49 -8.71 18.06
C PHE A 53 -1.42 -9.92 18.11
N ALA A 54 -2.53 -9.87 17.37
CA ALA A 54 -3.51 -10.95 17.27
C ALA A 54 -3.98 -11.48 18.65
N GLY A 55 -4.35 -10.57 19.55
CA GLY A 55 -4.81 -10.85 20.91
C GLY A 55 -3.69 -11.14 21.91
N VAL A 56 -2.42 -10.92 21.53
CA VAL A 56 -1.27 -11.00 22.44
C VAL A 56 -0.83 -9.58 22.79
N PRO A 57 -1.09 -9.11 24.02
CA PRO A 57 -0.59 -7.82 24.45
C PRO A 57 0.94 -7.89 24.58
N ALA A 58 1.61 -6.87 24.04
CA ALA A 58 3.05 -6.69 24.12
C ALA A 58 3.41 -5.20 24.23
N ARG A 59 4.60 -4.93 24.77
CA ARG A 59 5.21 -3.60 24.75
C ARG A 59 6.04 -3.47 23.48
N LEU A 60 5.77 -2.43 22.68
CA LEU A 60 6.49 -2.14 21.45
C LEU A 60 7.48 -1.01 21.69
N PHE A 61 8.76 -1.26 21.38
CA PHE A 61 9.79 -0.23 21.29
C PHE A 61 10.19 -0.04 19.83
N THR A 62 10.07 1.18 19.30
CA THR A 62 10.55 1.52 17.95
C THR A 62 11.87 2.26 18.06
N VAL A 63 12.94 1.68 17.52
CA VAL A 63 14.30 2.24 17.60
C VAL A 63 14.41 3.46 16.69
N ASN A 64 14.74 4.61 17.27
CA ASN A 64 15.06 5.82 16.52
C ASN A 64 16.57 6.11 16.57
N GLY A 65 17.35 5.30 15.85
CA GLY A 65 18.80 5.51 15.69
C GLY A 65 19.70 4.97 16.80
N SER A 66 19.23 4.82 18.06
CA SER A 66 20.04 4.31 19.18
C SER A 66 19.57 2.95 19.70
N LEU A 67 20.36 1.90 19.46
CA LEU A 67 20.12 0.57 20.05
C LEU A 67 20.38 0.53 21.56
N LEU A 68 21.20 1.46 22.09
CA LEU A 68 21.47 1.55 23.52
C LEU A 68 20.25 2.06 24.29
N GLU A 69 19.51 3.02 23.71
CA GLU A 69 18.25 3.51 24.24
C GLU A 69 17.20 2.38 24.28
N ALA A 70 17.11 1.61 23.19
CA ALA A 70 16.25 0.44 23.12
C ALA A 70 16.56 -0.59 24.22
N ARG A 71 17.85 -0.86 24.45
CA ARG A 71 18.29 -1.73 25.55
C ARG A 71 17.83 -1.17 26.90
N ALA A 72 18.15 0.09 27.19
CA ALA A 72 17.84 0.71 28.47
C ALA A 72 16.33 0.72 28.79
N ALA A 73 15.48 0.91 27.78
CA ALA A 73 14.03 0.88 27.94
C ALA A 73 13.47 -0.53 28.14
N VAL A 74 14.03 -1.54 27.46
CA VAL A 74 13.48 -2.91 27.45
C VAL A 74 14.09 -3.81 28.53
N GLU A 75 15.32 -3.55 28.96
CA GLU A 75 16.03 -4.36 29.97
C GLU A 75 15.21 -4.53 31.27
N PRO A 76 14.55 -3.50 31.84
CA PRO A 76 13.70 -3.65 33.02
C PRO A 76 12.51 -4.60 32.83
N LEU A 77 12.01 -4.75 31.60
CA LEU A 77 10.87 -5.62 31.27
C LEU A 77 11.28 -7.08 31.05
N THR A 78 12.57 -7.32 30.79
CA THR A 78 13.09 -8.63 30.38
C THR A 78 13.98 -9.27 31.45
N CYS A 79 14.42 -8.52 32.46
CA CYS A 79 15.39 -8.97 33.47
C CYS A 79 14.81 -9.80 34.64
N GLY A 80 13.50 -10.01 34.71
CA GLY A 80 12.84 -10.73 35.80
C GLY A 80 12.57 -12.22 35.53
N ASP A 81 12.19 -12.97 36.57
CA ASP A 81 11.79 -14.39 36.47
C ASP A 81 10.57 -14.63 35.56
N LYS A 82 9.76 -13.59 35.36
CA LYS A 82 8.62 -13.56 34.44
C LYS A 82 8.79 -12.36 33.51
N PRO A 83 9.47 -12.53 32.36
CA PRO A 83 9.65 -11.43 31.42
C PRO A 83 8.29 -11.01 30.84
N GLU A 84 8.12 -9.71 30.65
CA GLU A 84 6.97 -9.19 29.90
C GLU A 84 7.13 -9.46 28.40
N ASN A 85 6.00 -9.45 27.69
CA ASN A 85 6.02 -9.56 26.23
C ASN A 85 6.53 -8.25 25.63
N VAL A 86 7.65 -8.31 24.92
CA VAL A 86 8.27 -7.12 24.30
C VAL A 86 8.62 -7.39 22.84
N VAL A 87 8.31 -6.41 21.99
CA VAL A 87 8.71 -6.37 20.59
C VAL A 87 9.58 -5.15 20.35
N ILE A 88 10.81 -5.36 19.88
CA ILE A 88 11.75 -4.31 19.49
C ILE A 88 11.76 -4.25 17.97
N TYR A 89 11.30 -3.13 17.41
CA TYR A 89 11.31 -2.87 15.97
C TYR A 89 12.39 -1.84 15.64
N ALA A 90 13.31 -2.20 14.75
CA ALA A 90 14.44 -1.37 14.34
C ALA A 90 14.34 -1.01 12.84
N PRO A 91 13.64 0.08 12.49
CA PRO A 91 13.48 0.53 11.10
C PRO A 91 14.79 1.07 10.52
N GLY A 92 15.12 0.69 9.29
CA GLY A 92 16.30 1.14 8.56
C GLY A 92 17.63 0.61 9.09
N LEU A 93 17.61 -0.21 10.15
CA LEU A 93 18.81 -0.75 10.76
C LEU A 93 19.03 -2.18 10.30
N SER A 94 20.27 -2.46 9.88
CA SER A 94 20.74 -3.84 9.75
C SER A 94 21.31 -4.30 11.08
N ARG A 95 21.20 -5.59 11.36
CA ARG A 95 21.79 -6.20 12.56
C ARG A 95 23.30 -5.96 12.69
N GLY A 96 24.01 -5.76 11.57
CA GLY A 96 25.47 -5.62 11.57
C GLY A 96 26.18 -6.92 11.98
N ASP A 97 27.30 -6.80 12.71
CA ASP A 97 28.05 -7.94 13.24
C ASP A 97 27.34 -8.54 14.46
N PRO A 98 26.98 -9.85 14.44
CA PRO A 98 26.35 -10.52 15.57
C PRO A 98 27.11 -10.42 16.90
N LYS A 99 28.44 -10.21 16.87
CA LYS A 99 29.27 -10.15 18.08
C LYS A 99 29.27 -8.78 18.75
N SER A 100 28.90 -7.72 18.02
CA SER A 100 28.89 -6.34 18.53
C SER A 100 27.47 -5.78 18.72
N SER A 101 26.44 -6.60 18.55
CA SER A 101 25.05 -6.18 18.78
C SER A 101 24.85 -5.80 20.25
N LEU A 102 24.40 -4.55 20.47
CA LEU A 102 24.03 -4.06 21.81
C LEU A 102 22.81 -4.79 22.39
N LEU A 103 22.01 -5.41 21.52
CA LEU A 103 20.84 -6.20 21.88
C LEU A 103 21.14 -7.71 21.94
N LEU A 104 22.42 -8.13 21.87
CA LEU A 104 22.80 -9.54 21.77
C LEU A 104 22.18 -10.42 22.86
N GLU A 105 22.15 -9.93 24.11
CA GLU A 105 21.54 -10.65 25.24
C GLU A 105 20.05 -10.91 25.00
N ILE A 106 19.32 -9.87 24.57
CA ILE A 106 17.88 -9.94 24.27
C ILE A 106 17.63 -10.80 23.03
N GLU A 107 18.47 -10.69 21.99
CA GLU A 107 18.41 -11.54 20.78
C GLU A 107 18.61 -13.03 21.09
N LYS A 108 19.42 -13.35 22.11
CA LYS A 108 19.73 -14.73 22.52
C LYS A 108 18.71 -15.30 23.49
N ALA A 109 18.19 -14.48 24.42
CA ALA A 109 17.14 -14.87 25.33
C ALA A 109 15.78 -15.01 24.60
N GLY A 110 15.49 -14.07 23.71
CA GLY A 110 14.28 -13.97 22.90
C GLY A 110 14.35 -14.68 21.55
N VAL A 111 13.72 -14.08 20.54
CA VAL A 111 13.84 -14.43 19.12
C VAL A 111 14.32 -13.22 18.32
N LEU A 112 15.39 -13.41 17.55
CA LEU A 112 15.67 -12.57 16.40
C LEU A 112 14.73 -12.97 15.26
N TYR A 113 13.66 -12.20 15.06
CA TYR A 113 12.71 -12.46 14.00
C TYR A 113 13.14 -11.69 12.74
N GLN A 114 13.47 -12.45 11.70
CA GLN A 114 13.73 -11.91 10.37
C GLN A 114 12.42 -12.02 9.58
N PRO A 115 11.65 -10.93 9.46
CA PRO A 115 10.40 -10.96 8.73
C PRO A 115 10.67 -11.38 7.28
N LEU A 116 9.80 -12.24 6.74
CA LEU A 116 9.77 -12.47 5.31
C LEU A 116 9.48 -11.14 4.62
N ALA A 117 10.06 -10.94 3.42
CA ALA A 117 9.81 -9.75 2.61
C ALA A 117 8.31 -9.48 2.53
N LEU A 118 7.91 -8.21 2.67
CA LEU A 118 6.50 -7.83 2.82
C LEU A 118 5.63 -8.38 1.67
N ARG A 119 6.17 -8.37 0.46
CA ARG A 119 5.55 -8.94 -0.75
C ARG A 119 5.24 -10.45 -0.61
N SER A 120 6.09 -11.21 0.07
CA SER A 120 5.85 -12.65 0.33
C SER A 120 4.69 -12.87 1.31
N ASN A 121 4.58 -12.01 2.33
CA ASN A 121 3.45 -12.02 3.26
C ASN A 121 2.14 -11.67 2.54
N ALA A 122 2.15 -10.60 1.73
CA ALA A 122 1.02 -10.22 0.89
C ALA A 122 0.62 -11.34 -0.08
N ARG A 123 1.58 -11.95 -0.77
CA ARG A 123 1.35 -13.12 -1.65
C ARG A 123 0.65 -14.26 -0.91
N THR A 124 1.09 -14.58 0.30
CA THR A 124 0.50 -15.65 1.11
C THR A 124 -0.96 -15.35 1.49
N VAL A 125 -1.29 -14.10 1.77
CA VAL A 125 -2.66 -13.66 2.05
C VAL A 125 -3.53 -13.69 0.78
N LEU A 126 -2.98 -13.23 -0.36
CA LEU A 126 -3.69 -13.18 -1.64
C LEU A 126 -3.96 -14.59 -2.22
N ARG A 127 -3.06 -15.55 -2.03
CA ARG A 127 -3.23 -16.97 -2.46
C ARG A 127 -4.49 -17.64 -1.97
N LYS A 128 -5.08 -17.15 -0.87
CA LYS A 128 -6.36 -17.67 -0.36
C LYS A 128 -7.55 -17.34 -1.25
N ARG A 129 -7.41 -16.37 -2.16
CA ARG A 129 -8.51 -15.79 -2.97
C ARG A 129 -8.22 -15.71 -4.47
N PHE A 130 -6.95 -15.56 -4.85
CA PHE A 130 -6.54 -15.38 -6.25
C PHE A 130 -5.63 -16.51 -6.71
N ASP A 131 -5.64 -16.76 -8.02
CA ASP A 131 -4.67 -17.62 -8.67
C ASP A 131 -3.29 -16.94 -8.77
N GLU A 132 -2.26 -17.72 -9.08
CA GLU A 132 -0.88 -17.21 -9.13
C GLU A 132 -0.69 -16.17 -10.25
N VAL A 133 -1.45 -16.24 -11.34
CA VAL A 133 -1.34 -15.30 -12.47
C VAL A 133 -1.86 -13.92 -12.09
N ALA A 134 -3.02 -13.86 -11.45
CA ALA A 134 -3.58 -12.62 -10.93
C ALA A 134 -2.67 -12.00 -9.86
N ILE A 135 -2.09 -12.82 -8.97
CA ILE A 135 -1.17 -12.33 -7.94
C ILE A 135 0.11 -11.78 -8.54
N ASP A 136 0.67 -12.43 -9.57
CA ASP A 136 1.85 -11.93 -10.27
C ASP A 136 1.58 -10.57 -10.93
N GLY A 137 0.40 -10.37 -11.50
CA GLY A 137 -0.04 -9.08 -12.02
C GLY A 137 -0.22 -8.01 -10.92
N MET A 138 -0.91 -8.35 -9.83
CA MET A 138 -1.15 -7.43 -8.70
C MET A 138 0.13 -6.98 -8.01
N LEU A 139 1.09 -7.89 -7.89
CA LEU A 139 2.35 -7.63 -7.21
C LEU A 139 3.46 -7.23 -8.18
N GLN A 140 3.17 -6.93 -9.45
CA GLN A 140 4.19 -6.74 -10.49
C GLN A 140 5.23 -5.68 -10.10
N SER A 141 4.81 -4.57 -9.50
CA SER A 141 5.68 -3.47 -9.12
C SER A 141 6.43 -3.73 -7.80
N GLU A 142 7.70 -3.34 -7.77
CA GLU A 142 8.52 -3.30 -6.54
C GLU A 142 8.30 -2.02 -5.72
N ALA A 143 7.64 -1.01 -6.27
CA ALA A 143 7.35 0.26 -5.58
C ALA A 143 6.11 0.18 -4.66
N LEU A 144 5.45 -0.98 -4.60
CA LEU A 144 4.27 -1.16 -3.76
C LEU A 144 4.63 -1.05 -2.29
N THR A 145 3.96 -0.14 -1.61
CA THR A 145 4.10 0.11 -0.17
C THR A 145 3.23 -0.84 0.66
N TYR A 146 3.40 -0.83 1.98
CA TYR A 146 2.51 -1.55 2.89
C TYR A 146 1.05 -1.15 2.72
N GLU A 147 0.75 0.14 2.59
CA GLU A 147 -0.60 0.64 2.30
C GLU A 147 -1.18 0.08 1.00
N ASP A 148 -0.39 0.02 -0.07
CA ASP A 148 -0.82 -0.54 -1.36
C ASP A 148 -1.14 -2.04 -1.21
N LEU A 149 -0.25 -2.79 -0.57
CA LEU A 149 -0.44 -4.23 -0.34
C LEU A 149 -1.60 -4.52 0.62
N ALA A 150 -1.78 -3.68 1.64
CA ALA A 150 -2.93 -3.72 2.53
C ALA A 150 -4.23 -3.44 1.78
N ALA A 151 -4.25 -2.45 0.88
CA ALA A 151 -5.38 -2.14 0.03
C ALA A 151 -5.73 -3.31 -0.89
N LEU A 152 -4.74 -3.89 -1.57
CA LEU A 152 -4.88 -5.11 -2.39
C LEU A 152 -5.44 -6.27 -1.56
N CYS A 153 -4.94 -6.46 -0.35
CA CYS A 153 -5.41 -7.53 0.54
C CYS A 153 -6.81 -7.28 1.12
N ARG A 154 -7.36 -6.05 1.09
CA ARG A 154 -8.73 -5.78 1.54
C ARG A 154 -9.80 -6.15 0.52
N GLY A 155 -9.50 -6.09 -0.78
CA GLY A 155 -10.50 -6.34 -1.83
C GLY A 155 -11.01 -7.78 -1.81
N GLU A 156 -12.32 -7.97 -1.71
CA GLU A 156 -12.97 -9.30 -1.72
C GLU A 156 -12.87 -9.98 -3.09
N ASP A 157 -12.98 -9.19 -4.18
CA ASP A 157 -12.89 -9.66 -5.58
C ASP A 157 -11.53 -9.36 -6.24
N GLY A 158 -10.52 -8.99 -5.45
CA GLY A 158 -9.20 -8.58 -5.96
C GLY A 158 -9.15 -7.12 -6.39
N GLY A 159 -10.27 -6.40 -6.28
CA GLY A 159 -10.39 -4.97 -6.50
C GLY A 159 -9.90 -4.12 -5.33
N GLY A 160 -8.78 -4.49 -4.70
CA GLY A 160 -8.08 -3.54 -3.83
C GLY A 160 -7.46 -2.46 -4.71
N SER A 161 -8.23 -1.41 -5.00
CA SER A 161 -7.85 -0.40 -6.00
C SER A 161 -6.54 0.29 -5.64
N LEU A 162 -5.52 0.15 -6.50
CA LEU A 162 -4.29 0.93 -6.40
C LEU A 162 -4.58 2.41 -6.66
N LEU A 163 -5.56 2.70 -7.53
CA LEU A 163 -6.03 4.06 -7.77
C LEU A 163 -6.52 4.71 -6.47
N ARG A 164 -7.17 3.96 -5.58
CA ARG A 164 -7.57 4.51 -4.28
C ARG A 164 -6.38 4.94 -3.43
N THR A 165 -5.27 4.19 -3.45
CA THR A 165 -4.08 4.56 -2.70
C THR A 165 -3.36 5.74 -3.35
N VAL A 166 -3.25 5.75 -4.68
CA VAL A 166 -2.62 6.84 -5.45
C VAL A 166 -3.38 8.17 -5.27
N PHE A 167 -4.71 8.15 -5.38
CA PHE A 167 -5.53 9.37 -5.36
C PHE A 167 -6.16 9.68 -4.01
N GLY A 168 -6.03 8.80 -3.01
CA GLY A 168 -6.68 8.94 -1.70
C GLY A 168 -8.22 8.99 -1.77
N ALA A 169 -8.82 8.47 -2.85
CA ALA A 169 -10.25 8.56 -3.12
C ALA A 169 -10.80 7.21 -3.60
N SER A 170 -12.01 6.85 -3.17
CA SER A 170 -12.72 5.66 -3.67
C SER A 170 -13.76 5.97 -4.75
N ASP A 171 -14.17 7.23 -4.89
CA ASP A 171 -15.12 7.65 -5.90
C ASP A 171 -14.44 7.64 -7.29
N PRO A 172 -14.91 6.80 -8.23
CA PRO A 172 -14.28 6.71 -9.53
C PRO A 172 -14.38 7.99 -10.37
N VAL A 173 -15.43 8.81 -10.20
CA VAL A 173 -15.54 10.10 -10.90
C VAL A 173 -14.50 11.06 -10.33
N LYS A 174 -14.37 11.13 -9.00
CA LYS A 174 -13.35 11.94 -8.33
C LYS A 174 -11.95 11.56 -8.79
N ILE A 175 -11.63 10.26 -8.83
CA ILE A 175 -10.35 9.75 -9.34
C ILE A 175 -10.08 10.27 -10.77
N LEU A 176 -11.04 10.07 -11.68
CA LEU A 176 -10.88 10.50 -13.08
C LEU A 176 -10.72 12.02 -13.19
N THR A 177 -11.50 12.80 -12.45
CA THR A 177 -11.37 14.26 -12.47
C THR A 177 -10.03 14.73 -11.92
N SER A 178 -9.57 14.18 -10.80
CA SER A 178 -8.25 14.49 -10.23
C SER A 178 -7.13 14.16 -11.21
N TRP A 179 -7.17 12.98 -11.83
CA TRP A 179 -6.18 12.59 -12.82
C TRP A 179 -6.17 13.49 -14.07
N LEU A 180 -7.35 13.85 -14.59
CA LEU A 180 -7.46 14.70 -15.77
C LEU A 180 -6.98 16.13 -15.52
N LEU A 181 -7.18 16.64 -14.30
CA LEU A 181 -6.84 18.01 -13.93
C LEU A 181 -5.40 18.18 -13.44
N ASP A 182 -4.78 17.12 -12.92
CA ASP A 182 -3.47 17.20 -12.26
C ASP A 182 -2.53 16.06 -12.69
N PRO A 183 -1.42 16.36 -13.40
CA PRO A 183 -0.44 15.36 -13.82
C PRO A 183 0.46 14.85 -12.69
N THR A 184 0.40 15.41 -11.47
CA THR A 184 1.31 15.04 -10.36
C THR A 184 1.26 13.56 -9.98
N HIS A 185 0.14 12.88 -10.24
CA HIS A 185 -0.06 11.48 -9.90
C HIS A 185 0.48 10.50 -10.97
N ASP A 186 0.87 10.98 -12.15
CA ASP A 186 1.31 10.11 -13.27
C ASP A 186 2.52 9.26 -12.90
N ALA A 187 3.51 9.85 -12.24
CA ALA A 187 4.71 9.13 -11.84
C ALA A 187 4.39 8.01 -10.84
N ASP A 188 3.43 8.24 -9.92
CA ASP A 188 3.03 7.23 -8.93
C ASP A 188 2.19 6.11 -9.59
N LEU A 189 1.33 6.45 -10.55
CA LEU A 189 0.58 5.48 -11.36
C LEU A 189 1.50 4.52 -12.11
N ASP A 190 2.54 5.08 -12.76
CA ASP A 190 3.51 4.28 -13.50
C ASP A 190 4.38 3.46 -12.56
N ALA A 191 4.88 4.07 -11.47
CA ALA A 191 5.68 3.36 -10.46
C ALA A 191 4.92 2.17 -9.87
N LYS A 192 3.63 2.32 -9.56
CA LYS A 192 2.79 1.26 -8.96
C LYS A 192 2.13 0.34 -10.00
N ALA A 193 2.43 0.49 -11.29
CA ALA A 193 1.80 -0.24 -12.40
C ALA A 193 0.25 -0.16 -12.40
N ALA A 194 -0.31 0.95 -11.91
CA ALA A 194 -1.75 1.18 -11.80
C ALA A 194 -2.40 1.69 -13.10
N SER A 195 -1.61 1.97 -14.14
CA SER A 195 -2.08 2.48 -15.44
C SER A 195 -3.05 1.52 -16.16
N GLY A 196 -2.95 0.21 -15.89
CA GLY A 196 -3.94 -0.78 -16.37
C GLY A 196 -5.30 -0.63 -15.71
N GLU A 197 -5.32 -0.44 -14.38
CA GLU A 197 -6.54 -0.21 -13.61
C GLU A 197 -7.23 1.10 -14.02
N LEU A 198 -6.44 2.16 -14.24
CA LEU A 198 -6.94 3.44 -14.72
C LEU A 198 -7.61 3.32 -16.10
N ARG A 199 -7.01 2.56 -17.03
CA ARG A 199 -7.62 2.30 -18.35
C ARG A 199 -8.93 1.55 -18.23
N ASN A 200 -9.00 0.54 -17.36
CA ASN A 200 -10.24 -0.18 -17.09
C ASN A 200 -11.31 0.76 -16.52
N LEU A 201 -10.92 1.68 -15.63
CA LEU A 201 -11.83 2.66 -15.05
C LEU A 201 -12.38 3.63 -16.12
N VAL A 202 -11.51 4.13 -17.01
CA VAL A 202 -11.91 4.97 -18.15
C VAL A 202 -12.88 4.22 -19.06
N GLY A 203 -12.58 2.97 -19.41
CA GLY A 203 -13.49 2.13 -20.20
C GLY A 203 -14.85 1.93 -19.52
N ALA A 204 -14.85 1.61 -18.22
CA ALA A 204 -16.07 1.34 -17.47
C ALA A 204 -16.96 2.58 -17.25
N LYS A 205 -16.36 3.77 -17.06
CA LYS A 205 -17.11 5.01 -16.78
C LYS A 205 -17.41 5.86 -18.00
N LEU A 206 -16.53 5.83 -19.00
CA LEU A 206 -16.64 6.70 -20.18
C LEU A 206 -16.97 5.92 -21.46
N GLY A 207 -16.90 4.58 -21.44
CA GLY A 207 -17.03 3.77 -22.66
C GLY A 207 -15.84 3.92 -23.61
N LEU A 208 -14.74 4.53 -23.15
CA LEU A 208 -13.57 4.85 -23.97
C LEU A 208 -12.49 3.77 -23.82
N SER A 209 -12.12 3.14 -24.93
CA SER A 209 -10.97 2.24 -24.96
C SER A 209 -9.67 3.03 -25.17
N LEU A 210 -8.72 2.86 -24.25
CA LEU A 210 -7.43 3.53 -24.28
C LEU A 210 -6.33 2.59 -24.79
N PRO A 211 -5.32 3.12 -25.52
CA PRO A 211 -4.21 2.31 -26.03
C PRO A 211 -3.40 1.69 -24.88
N ALA A 212 -2.91 0.47 -25.09
CA ALA A 212 -2.23 -0.27 -24.03
C ALA A 212 -0.79 0.14 -23.78
N ASP A 213 -0.17 0.75 -24.78
CA ASP A 213 1.21 1.23 -24.84
C ASP A 213 1.32 2.75 -24.68
N GLY A 214 0.22 3.42 -24.32
CA GLY A 214 0.22 4.87 -24.10
C GLY A 214 0.85 5.25 -22.75
N ASP A 215 1.73 6.26 -22.75
CA ASP A 215 2.18 6.91 -21.52
C ASP A 215 1.06 7.73 -20.87
N ALA A 216 1.20 8.06 -19.58
CA ALA A 216 0.17 8.75 -18.81
C ALA A 216 -0.27 10.08 -19.46
N ILE A 217 0.66 10.81 -20.07
CA ILE A 217 0.41 12.06 -20.79
C ILE A 217 -0.52 11.82 -21.99
N ARG A 218 -0.20 10.84 -22.83
CA ARG A 218 -1.00 10.48 -24.01
C ARG A 218 -2.37 9.95 -23.59
N LEU A 219 -2.44 9.09 -22.57
CA LEU A 219 -3.70 8.56 -22.05
C LEU A 219 -4.62 9.68 -21.54
N ARG A 220 -4.06 10.63 -20.76
CA ARG A 220 -4.80 11.81 -20.29
C ARG A 220 -5.26 12.68 -21.43
N ALA A 221 -4.40 12.96 -22.42
CA ALA A 221 -4.76 13.80 -23.57
C ALA A 221 -5.89 13.19 -24.40
N ILE A 222 -5.87 11.88 -24.63
CA ILE A 222 -6.96 11.16 -25.33
C ILE A 222 -8.26 11.27 -24.52
N THR A 223 -8.20 11.02 -23.22
CA THR A 223 -9.37 11.04 -22.34
C THR A 223 -9.96 12.44 -22.22
N ALA A 224 -9.13 13.46 -22.00
CA ALA A 224 -9.55 14.85 -21.94
C ALA A 224 -10.22 15.30 -23.24
N ARG A 225 -9.64 14.97 -24.39
CA ARG A 225 -10.23 15.27 -25.70
C ARG A 225 -11.59 14.60 -25.86
N TYR A 226 -11.72 13.35 -25.43
CA TYR A 226 -12.99 12.63 -25.48
C TYR A 226 -14.06 13.30 -24.62
N VAL A 227 -13.75 13.66 -23.37
CA VAL A 227 -14.70 14.30 -22.46
C VAL A 227 -15.14 15.67 -23.01
N LEU A 228 -14.19 16.52 -23.39
CA LEU A 228 -14.48 17.87 -23.91
C LEU A 228 -15.25 17.83 -25.23
N ALA A 229 -14.91 16.92 -26.15
CA ALA A 229 -15.60 16.81 -27.43
C ALA A 229 -17.05 16.32 -27.25
N ASN A 230 -17.30 15.41 -26.30
CA ASN A 230 -18.64 14.91 -26.03
C ASN A 230 -19.48 15.88 -25.21
N GLU A 231 -18.87 16.67 -24.32
CA GLU A 231 -19.55 17.79 -23.66
C GLU A 231 -19.97 18.84 -24.70
N PHE A 232 -19.06 19.24 -25.60
CA PHE A 232 -19.39 20.14 -26.70
C PHE A 232 -20.54 19.60 -27.58
N ARG A 233 -20.56 18.29 -27.88
CA ARG A 233 -21.66 17.67 -28.64
C ARG A 233 -23.00 17.72 -27.91
N ASN A 234 -23.00 17.51 -26.59
CA ASN A 234 -24.21 17.55 -25.78
C ASN A 234 -24.80 18.96 -25.70
N ASP A 235 -23.96 19.99 -25.82
CA ASP A 235 -24.36 21.40 -25.82
C ASP A 235 -24.87 21.90 -27.18
N LEU A 236 -24.74 21.11 -28.24
CA LEU A 236 -25.29 21.45 -29.55
C LEU A 236 -26.82 21.30 -29.55
N ALA A 237 -27.51 22.31 -30.09
CA ALA A 237 -28.94 22.23 -30.31
C ALA A 237 -29.31 21.11 -31.29
N ASP A 238 -30.52 20.56 -31.15
CA ASP A 238 -31.03 19.53 -32.06
C ASP A 238 -30.94 19.99 -33.53
N GLY A 239 -30.28 19.17 -34.36
CA GLY A 239 -30.08 19.46 -35.78
C GLY A 239 -28.96 20.45 -36.10
N ALA A 240 -28.20 20.93 -35.10
CA ALA A 240 -27.01 21.75 -35.33
C ALA A 240 -25.92 20.92 -36.05
N VAL A 241 -25.35 21.49 -37.10
CA VAL A 241 -24.28 20.85 -37.89
C VAL A 241 -22.98 21.59 -37.68
N VAL A 242 -21.96 20.89 -37.20
CA VAL A 242 -20.60 21.43 -37.15
C VAL A 242 -20.00 21.39 -38.55
N GLY A 243 -19.57 22.55 -39.05
CA GLY A 243 -18.97 22.68 -40.39
C GLY A 243 -17.45 22.79 -40.38
N GLY A 244 -16.87 22.71 -41.58
CA GLY A 244 -15.46 23.02 -41.83
C GLY A 244 -14.46 22.06 -41.15
N PRO A 245 -13.22 22.52 -40.90
CA PRO A 245 -12.16 21.69 -40.31
C PRO A 245 -12.51 21.11 -38.93
N ALA A 246 -13.37 21.78 -38.16
CA ALA A 246 -13.82 21.32 -36.86
C ALA A 246 -14.66 20.03 -36.96
N ALA A 247 -15.47 19.89 -38.03
CA ALA A 247 -16.26 18.68 -38.27
C ALA A 247 -15.37 17.45 -38.44
N ALA A 248 -14.28 17.57 -39.21
CA ALA A 248 -13.32 16.50 -39.41
C ALA A 248 -12.62 16.10 -38.09
N ARG A 249 -12.21 17.08 -37.28
CA ARG A 249 -11.58 16.84 -35.97
C ARG A 249 -12.52 16.20 -34.96
N LEU A 250 -13.79 16.60 -34.95
CA LEU A 250 -14.81 15.97 -34.13
C LEU A 250 -15.11 14.56 -34.60
N ALA A 251 -15.13 14.28 -35.90
CA ALA A 251 -15.34 12.92 -36.41
C ALA A 251 -14.23 11.93 -35.98
N GLU A 252 -13.01 12.41 -35.71
CA GLU A 252 -11.89 11.60 -35.19
C GLU A 252 -12.08 11.15 -33.72
N VAL A 253 -12.99 11.79 -32.97
CA VAL A 253 -13.24 11.47 -31.55
C VAL A 253 -14.49 10.59 -31.44
N PRO A 254 -14.42 9.42 -30.77
CA PRO A 254 -15.60 8.59 -30.58
C PRO A 254 -16.75 9.34 -29.90
N ALA A 255 -17.98 9.07 -30.33
CA ALA A 255 -19.17 9.56 -29.65
C ALA A 255 -19.41 8.72 -28.39
N ALA A 256 -19.88 9.37 -27.32
CA ALA A 256 -20.29 8.65 -26.13
C ALA A 256 -21.45 7.69 -26.44
N PRO A 257 -21.50 6.50 -25.83
CA PRO A 257 -22.66 5.63 -25.96
C PRO A 257 -23.91 6.38 -25.52
N GLY A 258 -24.97 6.32 -26.33
CA GLY A 258 -26.25 6.95 -26.00
C GLY A 258 -26.77 6.42 -24.66
N LYS A 259 -27.40 7.30 -23.87
CA LYS A 259 -28.20 6.85 -22.73
C LYS A 259 -29.46 6.20 -23.30
N ASP A 260 -29.50 4.88 -23.34
CA ASP A 260 -30.76 4.14 -23.36
C ASP A 260 -31.48 4.32 -22.01
#